data_AF-A0A3C0BDV2-F1
#
_entry.id   AF-A0A3C0BDV2-F1
#
_cell.length_a   1.000
_cell.length_b   1.000
_cell.length_c   1.000
_cell.angle_alpha   90.00
_cell.angle_beta   90.00
_cell.angle_gamma   90.00
#
_symmetry.space_group_name_H-M   'P 1'
#
loop_
_entity.id
_entity.type
_entity.pdbx_description
1 polymer ?
#
loop_
_entity_poly.entity_id
_entity_poly.type
_entity_poly.pdbx_seq_one_letter_code
_entity_poly.pdbx_strand_id
1 'polypeptide(L)'
;MGFIIKKKAWPTHSLKLKYVYIYAIFHQHLTMQSKPDIPLPVKFNACNHHLTYILKFNPLEPDVLPDNFCNNYTDLYTGFLSPATIAREVIDQLKERGLLEIRSFEKALSALSGFFILTLSDNSQWVIRKGDNLSRYIHIHPARTGNFTLRFKQSTFKTSLLLFHEYQGKTGVLTLKNVNSVRVRAGLSPISKIEKSKGIGRCYSILLNFAEE
;
A
#
# COMPACT_ATOMS: atom_id res chain seq x y z
N MET A 1 -53.61 -15.50 -34.07
CA MET A 1 -53.26 -14.94 -32.74
C MET A 1 -52.35 -15.94 -32.06
N GLY A 2 -51.07 -15.61 -31.86
CA GLY A 2 -50.08 -16.50 -31.25
C GLY A 2 -48.70 -15.87 -31.32
N PHE A 3 -48.17 -15.43 -30.18
CA PHE A 3 -46.97 -14.59 -30.06
C PHE A 3 -45.68 -15.36 -30.37
N ILE A 4 -44.83 -14.70 -31.16
CA ILE A 4 -43.44 -15.07 -31.46
C ILE A 4 -42.56 -14.57 -30.30
N ILE A 5 -41.77 -15.45 -29.66
CA ILE A 5 -40.65 -15.04 -28.80
C ILE A 5 -39.35 -15.29 -29.56
N LYS A 6 -38.85 -14.27 -30.26
CA LYS A 6 -37.46 -14.24 -30.75
C LYS A 6 -36.54 -13.88 -29.58
N LYS A 7 -35.63 -14.78 -29.21
CA LYS A 7 -34.51 -14.47 -28.31
C LYS A 7 -33.64 -13.39 -28.95
N LYS A 8 -33.59 -12.21 -28.34
CA LYS A 8 -32.69 -11.12 -28.73
C LYS A 8 -31.33 -11.36 -28.07
N ALA A 9 -30.36 -11.84 -28.84
CA ALA A 9 -28.97 -11.86 -28.40
C ALA A 9 -28.43 -10.42 -28.34
N TRP A 10 -27.90 -10.02 -27.19
CA TRP A 10 -27.23 -8.73 -27.01
C TRP A 10 -25.73 -8.90 -27.26
N PRO A 11 -25.09 -8.06 -28.09
CA PRO A 11 -23.66 -8.19 -28.38
C PRO A 11 -22.83 -7.63 -27.21
N THR A 12 -22.18 -8.51 -26.46
CA THR A 12 -21.27 -8.19 -25.34
C THR A 12 -19.85 -7.79 -25.76
N HIS A 13 -19.61 -7.55 -27.06
CA HIS A 13 -18.26 -7.37 -27.59
C HIS A 13 -17.82 -5.90 -27.80
N SER A 14 -18.72 -4.91 -27.76
CA SER A 14 -18.35 -3.51 -28.09
C SER A 14 -17.90 -2.65 -26.90
N LEU A 15 -18.16 -3.06 -25.66
CA LEU A 15 -17.74 -2.32 -24.46
C LEU A 15 -16.27 -2.61 -24.09
N LYS A 16 -15.78 -3.84 -24.29
CA LYS A 16 -14.38 -4.19 -24.01
C LYS A 16 -13.37 -3.41 -24.87
N LEU A 17 -13.69 -3.14 -26.13
CA LEU A 17 -12.78 -2.46 -27.06
C LEU A 17 -12.64 -0.95 -26.80
N LYS A 18 -13.69 -0.27 -26.33
CA LYS A 18 -13.59 1.15 -25.96
C LYS A 18 -12.77 1.38 -24.69
N TYR A 19 -12.80 0.42 -23.74
CA TYR A 19 -11.94 0.47 -22.55
C TYR A 19 -10.45 0.27 -22.89
N VAL A 20 -10.13 -0.60 -23.85
CA VAL A 20 -8.74 -0.88 -24.26
C VAL A 20 -8.10 0.30 -25.01
N TYR A 21 -8.87 1.07 -25.80
CA TYR A 21 -8.32 2.16 -26.61
C TYR A 21 -8.11 3.47 -25.83
N ILE A 22 -8.92 3.75 -24.80
CA ILE A 22 -8.67 4.84 -23.86
C ILE A 22 -7.49 4.48 -22.93
N TYR A 23 -7.32 3.18 -22.61
CA TYR A 23 -6.16 2.64 -21.88
C TYR A 23 -4.84 3.00 -22.56
N ALA A 24 -4.70 2.76 -23.87
CA ALA A 24 -3.42 2.91 -24.57
C ALA A 24 -2.90 4.37 -24.65
N ILE A 25 -3.79 5.36 -24.72
CA ILE A 25 -3.41 6.77 -24.84
C ILE A 25 -3.14 7.40 -23.46
N PHE A 26 -3.79 6.93 -22.40
CA PHE A 26 -3.51 7.38 -21.02
C PHE A 26 -2.28 6.71 -20.40
N HIS A 27 -1.97 5.46 -20.80
CA HIS A 27 -0.78 4.75 -20.34
C HIS A 27 0.52 5.44 -20.71
N GLN A 28 0.57 6.17 -21.82
CA GLN A 28 1.81 6.86 -22.23
C GLN A 28 2.04 8.18 -21.48
N HIS A 29 1.04 8.70 -20.76
CA HIS A 29 1.13 9.97 -20.01
C HIS A 29 1.12 9.79 -18.48
N LEU A 30 0.78 8.60 -17.97
CA LEU A 30 0.83 8.29 -16.52
C LEU A 30 1.98 7.36 -16.11
N THR A 31 2.78 6.85 -17.05
CA THR A 31 4.02 6.10 -16.76
C THR A 31 5.22 7.01 -16.44
N MET A 32 4.99 8.14 -15.75
CA MET A 32 6.04 9.01 -15.23
C MET A 32 5.73 9.55 -13.82
N GLN A 33 5.18 8.73 -12.93
CA GLN A 33 5.41 8.96 -11.50
C GLN A 33 6.47 7.98 -11.03
N SER A 34 7.70 8.49 -10.93
CA SER A 34 8.89 7.72 -10.60
C SER A 34 8.68 6.92 -9.31
N LYS A 35 9.19 5.68 -9.30
CA LYS A 35 9.44 4.94 -8.06
C LYS A 35 10.10 5.90 -7.06
N PRO A 36 9.78 5.78 -5.75
CA PRO A 36 10.31 6.75 -4.81
C PRO A 36 11.84 6.66 -4.88
N ASP A 37 12.50 7.81 -4.93
CA ASP A 37 13.95 7.86 -4.94
C ASP A 37 14.48 7.49 -3.55
N ILE A 38 14.57 6.19 -3.30
CA ILE A 38 15.08 5.63 -2.07
C ILE A 38 16.60 5.50 -2.21
N PRO A 39 17.40 6.33 -1.53
CA PRO A 39 18.85 6.28 -1.61
C PRO A 39 19.41 4.92 -1.18
N LEU A 40 20.51 4.52 -1.79
CA LEU A 40 21.30 3.38 -1.29
C LEU A 40 21.90 3.75 0.08
N PRO A 41 22.05 2.79 1.00
CA PRO A 41 21.79 1.35 0.87
C PRO A 41 20.43 0.91 1.45
N VAL A 42 19.41 1.78 1.42
CA VAL A 42 18.11 1.50 2.04
C VAL A 42 17.21 0.68 1.12
N LYS A 43 16.58 -0.35 1.69
CA LYS A 43 15.41 -1.06 1.15
C LYS A 43 14.17 -0.57 1.89
N PHE A 44 13.34 0.22 1.22
CA PHE A 44 12.06 0.67 1.75
C PHE A 44 10.93 0.42 0.74
N ASN A 45 9.92 -0.35 1.14
CA ASN A 45 8.74 -0.57 0.30
C ASN A 45 7.64 0.44 0.64
N ALA A 46 7.75 1.64 0.08
CA ALA A 46 6.80 2.72 0.29
C ALA A 46 5.36 2.34 -0.13
N CYS A 47 5.21 1.52 -1.18
CA CYS A 47 3.91 1.01 -1.64
C CYS A 47 3.19 0.11 -0.62
N ASN A 48 3.90 -0.39 0.39
CA ASN A 48 3.32 -1.19 1.46
C ASN A 48 3.18 -0.43 2.78
N HIS A 49 3.98 0.60 2.99
CA HIS A 49 4.23 1.16 4.31
C HIS A 49 4.07 2.67 4.41
N HIS A 50 3.78 3.40 3.34
CA HIS A 50 3.65 4.85 3.39
C HIS A 50 2.31 5.30 2.80
N LEU A 51 1.38 5.73 3.67
CA LEU A 51 -0.01 5.97 3.27
C LEU A 51 -0.14 7.06 2.20
N THR A 52 0.45 8.23 2.43
CA THR A 52 0.43 9.34 1.46
C THR A 52 1.07 8.97 0.13
N TYR A 53 2.12 8.14 0.15
CA TYR A 53 2.72 7.62 -1.08
C TYR A 53 1.72 6.71 -1.79
N ILE A 54 1.13 5.74 -1.09
CA ILE A 54 0.15 4.80 -1.66
C ILE A 54 -1.06 5.52 -2.29
N LEU A 55 -1.59 6.54 -1.62
CA LEU A 55 -2.76 7.31 -2.10
C LEU A 55 -2.49 8.10 -3.38
N LYS A 56 -1.22 8.43 -3.68
CA LYS A 56 -0.85 9.10 -4.92
C LYS A 56 -0.87 8.17 -6.14
N PHE A 57 -0.83 6.85 -5.94
CA PHE A 57 -0.89 5.87 -7.03
C PHE A 57 -2.30 5.31 -7.20
N ASN A 58 -2.62 4.87 -8.42
CA ASN A 58 -3.85 4.14 -8.70
C ASN A 58 -3.59 2.61 -8.60
N PRO A 59 -4.01 1.93 -7.53
CA PRO A 59 -3.81 0.50 -7.31
C PRO A 59 -4.75 -0.37 -8.16
N LEU A 60 -5.62 0.25 -8.97
CA LEU A 60 -6.43 -0.44 -9.98
C LEU A 60 -5.63 -0.79 -11.23
N GLU A 61 -4.40 -0.29 -11.36
CA GLU A 61 -3.47 -0.77 -12.37
C GLU A 61 -2.99 -2.20 -12.02
N PRO A 62 -3.08 -3.17 -12.95
CA PRO A 62 -2.82 -4.59 -12.69
C PRO A 62 -1.46 -4.89 -12.06
N ASP A 63 -0.47 -4.01 -12.25
CA ASP A 63 0.93 -4.21 -11.84
C ASP A 63 1.30 -3.54 -10.49
N VAL A 64 0.35 -2.89 -9.80
CA VAL A 64 0.68 -2.02 -8.65
C VAL A 64 0.50 -2.70 -7.28
N LEU A 65 -0.36 -3.72 -7.17
CA LEU A 65 -0.55 -4.46 -5.92
C LEU A 65 0.19 -5.81 -5.98
N PRO A 66 1.38 -5.95 -5.35
CA PRO A 66 2.14 -7.20 -5.42
C PRO A 66 1.31 -8.42 -4.99
N ASP A 67 1.37 -9.51 -5.75
CA ASP A 67 0.57 -10.73 -5.56
C ASP A 67 0.67 -11.37 -4.17
N ASN A 68 1.67 -10.99 -3.35
CA ASN A 68 1.89 -11.52 -2.00
C ASN A 68 1.04 -10.88 -0.88
N PHE A 69 -0.05 -10.17 -1.21
CA PHE A 69 -1.03 -9.70 -0.23
C PHE A 69 -1.87 -10.87 0.33
N CYS A 70 -1.34 -11.68 1.24
CA CYS A 70 -2.18 -12.64 1.98
C CYS A 70 -1.74 -12.90 3.43
N ASN A 71 -2.71 -12.79 4.34
CA ASN A 71 -2.71 -13.08 5.79
C ASN A 71 -1.76 -12.34 6.75
N ASN A 72 -0.82 -11.52 6.27
CA ASN A 72 0.02 -10.73 7.16
C ASN A 72 -0.58 -9.35 7.53
N TYR A 73 0.01 -8.71 8.53
CA TYR A 73 -0.29 -7.30 8.86
C TYR A 73 0.62 -6.38 8.05
N THR A 74 0.13 -5.17 7.78
CA THR A 74 0.95 -4.05 7.31
C THR A 74 0.92 -2.93 8.33
N ASP A 75 2.06 -2.26 8.47
CA ASP A 75 2.26 -1.07 9.30
C ASP A 75 2.40 0.12 8.34
N LEU A 76 1.44 1.04 8.38
CA LEU A 76 1.36 2.20 7.50
C LEU A 76 1.84 3.43 8.26
N TYR A 77 2.89 4.05 7.75
CA TYR A 77 3.33 5.38 8.13
C TYR A 77 2.35 6.44 7.59
N THR A 78 1.99 7.37 8.46
CA THR A 78 1.02 8.44 8.20
C THR A 78 1.54 9.83 8.53
N GLY A 79 2.85 9.97 8.75
CA GLY A 79 3.47 11.27 9.07
C GLY A 79 3.84 12.04 7.79
N PHE A 80 4.53 13.16 7.97
CA PHE A 80 4.81 14.12 6.90
C PHE A 80 6.13 13.86 6.14
N LEU A 81 7.00 12.97 6.62
CA LEU A 81 8.28 12.70 5.98
C LEU A 81 8.08 11.89 4.70
N SER A 82 8.67 12.35 3.59
CA SER A 82 8.65 11.59 2.33
C SER A 82 9.47 10.29 2.45
N PRO A 83 9.23 9.28 1.57
CA PRO A 83 10.06 8.07 1.55
C PRO A 83 11.56 8.33 1.41
N ALA A 84 11.94 9.33 0.59
CA ALA A 84 13.33 9.73 0.39
C ALA A 84 13.92 10.43 1.64
N THR A 85 13.10 11.21 2.36
CA THR A 85 13.51 11.85 3.61
C THR A 85 13.72 10.82 4.72
N ILE A 86 12.77 9.88 4.91
CA ILE A 86 12.89 8.77 5.85
C ILE A 86 14.19 8.00 5.64
N ALA A 87 14.48 7.63 4.39
CA ALA A 87 15.68 6.87 4.04
C ALA A 87 16.97 7.67 4.31
N ARG A 88 16.99 8.97 4.01
CA ARG A 88 18.14 9.84 4.30
C ARG A 88 18.40 9.98 5.80
N GLU A 89 17.36 10.24 6.59
CA GLU A 89 17.52 10.35 8.05
C GLU A 89 18.03 9.05 8.67
N VAL A 90 17.57 7.89 8.18
CA VAL A 90 18.13 6.60 8.59
C VAL A 90 19.62 6.51 8.23
N ILE A 91 20.01 6.88 7.01
CA ILE A 91 21.41 6.85 6.57
C ILE A 91 22.28 7.74 7.44
N ASP A 92 21.83 8.97 7.70
CA ASP A 92 22.57 9.96 8.49
C ASP A 92 22.78 9.46 9.93
N GLN A 93 21.73 8.97 10.58
CA GLN A 93 21.84 8.40 11.94
C GLN A 93 22.74 7.15 11.98
N LEU A 94 22.73 6.30 10.96
CA LEU A 94 23.62 5.14 10.90
C LEU A 94 25.07 5.56 10.66
N LYS A 95 25.29 6.59 9.84
CA LYS A 95 26.62 7.15 9.59
C LYS A 95 27.21 7.75 10.85
N GLU A 96 26.45 8.54 11.60
CA GLU A 96 26.86 9.13 12.89
C GLU A 96 27.26 8.06 13.92
N ARG A 97 26.61 6.89 13.87
CA ARG A 97 26.91 5.75 14.76
C ARG A 97 28.05 4.85 14.24
N GLY A 98 28.64 5.14 13.08
CA GLY A 98 29.64 4.27 12.45
C GLY A 98 29.06 2.93 11.95
N LEU A 99 27.75 2.86 11.74
CA LEU A 99 26.99 1.66 11.36
C LEU A 99 26.59 1.63 9.88
N LEU A 100 27.08 2.58 9.07
CA LEU A 100 26.74 2.58 7.65
C LEU A 100 27.48 1.47 6.89
N GLU A 101 28.68 1.05 7.31
CA GLU A 101 29.40 -0.05 6.65
C GLU A 101 28.75 -1.41 6.98
N ILE A 102 28.65 -2.31 5.97
CA ILE A 102 27.85 -3.54 6.07
C ILE A 102 28.31 -4.47 7.20
N ARG A 103 29.61 -4.65 7.43
CA ARG A 103 30.11 -5.51 8.52
C ARG A 103 29.79 -4.91 9.88
N SER A 104 29.99 -3.60 10.05
CA SER A 104 29.61 -2.90 11.29
C SER A 104 28.11 -2.97 11.56
N PHE A 105 27.29 -2.79 10.52
CA PHE A 105 25.83 -2.89 10.59
C PHE A 105 25.38 -4.30 11.01
N GLU A 106 25.89 -5.34 10.36
CA GLU A 106 25.54 -6.73 10.66
C GLU A 106 25.98 -7.15 12.06
N LYS A 107 27.17 -6.72 12.50
CA LYS A 107 27.65 -6.95 13.85
C LYS A 107 26.73 -6.30 14.88
N ALA A 108 26.31 -5.05 14.65
CA ALA A 108 25.38 -4.36 15.53
C ALA A 108 24.00 -5.04 15.59
N LEU A 109 23.45 -5.46 14.43
CA LEU A 109 22.19 -6.21 14.39
C LEU A 109 22.29 -7.52 15.16
N SER A 110 23.38 -8.28 15.00
CA SER A 110 23.57 -9.55 15.70
C SER A 110 23.62 -9.37 17.22
N ALA A 111 24.18 -8.26 17.70
CA ALA A 111 24.18 -7.92 19.12
C ALA A 111 22.78 -7.53 19.65
N LEU A 112 21.88 -7.08 18.79
CA LEU A 112 20.55 -6.55 19.12
C LEU A 112 19.40 -7.47 18.68
N SER A 113 19.62 -8.79 18.67
CA SER A 113 18.58 -9.78 18.28
C SER A 113 18.04 -9.60 16.86
N GLY A 114 18.86 -9.07 15.95
CA GLY A 114 18.58 -8.97 14.52
C GLY A 114 17.80 -7.73 14.08
N PHE A 115 17.50 -6.79 14.97
CA PHE A 115 16.88 -5.50 14.62
C PHE A 115 17.20 -4.41 15.65
N PHE A 116 16.99 -3.15 15.28
CA PHE A 116 16.90 -2.05 16.24
C PHE A 116 15.90 -1.00 15.75
N ILE A 117 15.60 -0.02 16.60
CA ILE A 117 14.66 1.06 16.30
C ILE A 117 15.42 2.38 16.23
N LEU A 118 15.13 3.18 15.21
CA LEU A 118 15.50 4.59 15.14
C LEU A 118 14.26 5.46 15.27
N THR A 119 14.41 6.60 15.91
CA THR A 119 13.39 7.66 15.96
C THR A 119 13.80 8.74 14.98
N LEU A 120 12.88 9.16 14.11
CA LEU A 120 13.12 10.18 13.09
C LEU A 120 12.69 11.57 13.57
N SER A 121 12.94 12.60 12.76
CA SER A 121 12.70 14.01 13.08
C SER A 121 11.24 14.34 13.41
N ASP A 122 10.30 13.57 12.87
CA ASP A 122 8.87 13.68 13.18
C ASP A 122 8.45 12.88 14.43
N ASN A 123 9.39 12.29 15.17
CA ASN A 123 9.16 11.36 16.27
C ASN A 123 8.52 10.02 15.87
N SER A 124 8.44 9.70 14.58
CA SER A 124 8.07 8.35 14.14
C SER A 124 9.21 7.37 14.45
N GLN A 125 8.83 6.11 14.68
CA GLN A 125 9.79 5.04 15.00
C GLN A 125 9.87 4.05 13.86
N TRP A 126 11.09 3.67 13.50
CA TRP A 126 11.39 2.82 12.36
C TRP A 126 12.24 1.64 12.76
N VAL A 127 11.78 0.45 12.40
CA VAL A 127 12.50 -0.80 12.62
C VAL A 127 13.53 -0.97 11.51
N ILE A 128 14.78 -1.16 11.90
CA ILE A 128 15.92 -1.39 11.02
C ILE A 128 16.32 -2.86 11.11
N ARG A 129 16.42 -3.53 9.95
CA ARG A 129 16.83 -4.95 9.84
C ARG A 129 17.77 -5.16 8.67
N LYS A 130 18.39 -6.33 8.63
CA LYS A 130 19.14 -6.80 7.45
C LYS A 130 18.20 -7.05 6.28
N GLY A 131 18.51 -6.42 5.15
CA GLY A 131 17.91 -6.69 3.84
C GLY A 131 18.49 -7.94 3.21
N ASP A 132 17.80 -8.45 2.19
CA ASP A 132 18.18 -9.62 1.40
C ASP A 132 19.05 -9.28 0.18
N ASN A 133 19.29 -7.99 -0.07
CA ASN A 133 20.04 -7.50 -1.22
C ASN A 133 21.30 -6.75 -0.75
N LEU A 134 22.46 -7.09 -1.32
CA LEU A 134 23.75 -6.50 -0.92
C LEU A 134 23.89 -5.01 -1.22
N SER A 135 23.22 -4.46 -2.24
CA SER A 135 23.21 -3.01 -2.48
C SER A 135 22.15 -2.29 -1.65
N ARG A 136 21.15 -3.01 -1.13
CA ARG A 136 20.08 -2.49 -0.29
C ARG A 136 19.92 -3.29 1.01
N TYR A 137 21.00 -3.38 1.79
CA TYR A 137 21.08 -4.22 2.98
C TYR A 137 20.41 -3.62 4.22
N ILE A 138 19.94 -2.37 4.16
CA ILE A 138 19.25 -1.71 5.28
C ILE A 138 17.74 -1.76 5.01
N HIS A 139 17.05 -2.78 5.51
CA HIS A 139 15.60 -2.88 5.37
C HIS A 139 14.89 -2.11 6.49
N ILE A 140 14.00 -1.19 6.10
CA ILE A 140 13.25 -0.36 7.03
C ILE A 140 11.74 -0.53 6.88
N HIS A 141 11.03 -0.47 8.01
CA HIS A 141 9.57 -0.38 8.06
C HIS A 141 9.13 0.37 9.34
N PRO A 142 7.93 0.96 9.36
CA PRO A 142 7.41 1.62 10.55
C PRO A 142 7.30 0.66 11.74
N ALA A 143 7.60 1.13 12.94
CA ALA A 143 7.45 0.35 14.15
C ALA A 143 5.96 0.18 14.50
N ARG A 144 5.57 -1.05 14.85
CA ARG A 144 4.17 -1.45 15.11
C ARG A 144 3.36 -0.50 16.01
N THR A 145 3.99 0.11 17.01
CA THR A 145 3.36 1.01 17.99
C THR A 145 3.96 2.41 17.99
N GLY A 146 4.71 2.77 16.94
CA GLY A 146 5.34 4.07 16.83
C GLY A 146 4.33 5.18 16.52
N ASN A 147 4.71 6.43 16.80
CA ASN A 147 3.95 7.59 16.33
C ASN A 147 3.77 7.51 14.81
N PHE A 148 2.62 8.01 14.34
CA PHE A 148 2.26 8.00 12.93
C PHE A 148 2.22 6.60 12.29
N THR A 149 2.00 5.54 13.07
CA THR A 149 1.85 4.18 12.53
C THR A 149 0.46 3.62 12.74
N LEU A 150 -0.16 3.16 11.65
CA LEU A 150 -1.42 2.43 11.65
C LEU A 150 -1.20 0.99 11.21
N ARG A 151 -1.59 0.04 12.07
CA ARG A 151 -1.51 -1.38 11.74
C ARG A 151 -2.85 -1.94 11.28
N PHE A 152 -2.87 -2.58 10.12
CA PHE A 152 -4.02 -3.29 9.58
C PHE A 152 -3.64 -4.68 9.08
N LYS A 153 -4.60 -5.61 9.06
CA LYS A 153 -4.44 -6.81 8.22
C LYS A 153 -4.30 -6.36 6.77
N GLN A 154 -3.37 -6.96 6.04
CA GLN A 154 -3.16 -6.66 4.62
C GLN A 154 -4.44 -6.83 3.79
N SER A 155 -5.23 -7.87 4.08
CA SER A 155 -6.52 -8.09 3.41
C SER A 155 -7.55 -7.00 3.72
N THR A 156 -7.54 -6.45 4.94
CA THR A 156 -8.35 -5.29 5.32
C THR A 156 -7.93 -4.06 4.52
N PHE A 157 -6.62 -3.76 4.51
CA PHE A 157 -6.09 -2.60 3.81
C PHE A 157 -6.34 -2.68 2.30
N LYS A 158 -6.02 -3.82 1.66
CA LYS A 158 -6.30 -4.08 0.24
C LYS A 158 -7.77 -3.88 -0.10
N THR A 159 -8.68 -4.42 0.72
CA THR A 159 -10.13 -4.24 0.50
C THR A 159 -10.53 -2.77 0.58
N SER A 160 -10.09 -2.06 1.63
CA SER A 160 -10.42 -0.64 1.82
C SER A 160 -9.85 0.25 0.72
N LEU A 161 -8.62 -0.02 0.28
CA LEU A 161 -7.97 0.72 -0.80
C LEU A 161 -8.69 0.50 -2.14
N LEU A 162 -9.02 -0.74 -2.49
CA LEU A 162 -9.78 -1.02 -3.72
C LEU A 162 -11.17 -0.36 -3.72
N LEU A 163 -11.89 -0.39 -2.58
CA LEU A 163 -13.13 0.36 -2.43
C LEU A 163 -12.91 1.87 -2.60
N PHE A 164 -11.83 2.39 -2.02
CA PHE A 164 -11.55 3.83 -2.05
C PHE A 164 -11.35 4.30 -3.48
N HIS A 165 -10.58 3.56 -4.29
CA HIS A 165 -10.38 3.91 -5.70
C HIS A 165 -11.61 3.64 -6.58
N GLU A 166 -12.28 2.50 -6.43
CA GLU A 166 -13.48 2.16 -7.23
C GLU A 166 -14.62 3.15 -7.04
N TYR A 167 -14.78 3.65 -5.81
CA TYR A 167 -15.81 4.63 -5.48
C TYR A 167 -15.29 6.05 -5.33
N GLN A 168 -14.05 6.32 -5.76
CA GLN A 168 -13.44 7.65 -5.79
C GLN A 168 -13.55 8.40 -4.45
N GLY A 169 -13.26 7.73 -3.34
CA GLY A 169 -13.30 8.32 -2.00
C GLY A 169 -14.70 8.74 -1.54
N LYS A 170 -15.79 8.12 -2.05
CA LYS A 170 -17.14 8.46 -1.61
C LYS A 170 -17.53 7.79 -0.29
N THR A 171 -18.34 8.49 0.51
CA THR A 171 -18.99 7.94 1.71
C THR A 171 -20.20 7.08 1.34
N GLY A 172 -20.73 6.31 2.30
CA GLY A 172 -21.94 5.50 2.09
C GLY A 172 -21.77 4.22 1.25
N VAL A 173 -20.56 3.90 0.80
CA VAL A 173 -20.29 2.77 -0.12
C VAL A 173 -20.00 1.44 0.59
N LEU A 174 -19.82 1.45 1.91
CA LEU A 174 -19.46 0.29 2.73
C LEU A 174 -20.67 -0.62 3.00
N THR A 175 -21.25 -1.19 1.94
CA THR A 175 -22.25 -2.26 2.03
C THR A 175 -21.59 -3.63 1.97
N LEU A 176 -22.19 -4.65 2.59
CA LEU A 176 -21.70 -6.03 2.49
C LEU A 176 -21.55 -6.50 1.04
N LYS A 177 -22.48 -6.09 0.17
CA LYS A 177 -22.45 -6.37 -1.26
C LYS A 177 -21.20 -5.79 -1.92
N ASN A 178 -20.93 -4.51 -1.73
CA ASN A 178 -19.78 -3.84 -2.36
C ASN A 178 -18.45 -4.40 -1.83
N VAL A 179 -18.35 -4.55 -0.51
CA VAL A 179 -17.16 -5.10 0.14
C VAL A 179 -16.85 -6.52 -0.36
N ASN A 180 -17.84 -7.42 -0.38
CA ASN A 180 -17.61 -8.79 -0.83
C ASN A 180 -17.35 -8.88 -2.33
N SER A 181 -17.96 -8.01 -3.14
CA SER A 181 -17.67 -7.91 -4.58
C SER A 181 -16.19 -7.60 -4.84
N VAL A 182 -15.65 -6.58 -4.16
CA VAL A 182 -14.23 -6.21 -4.24
C VAL A 182 -13.32 -7.32 -3.73
N ARG A 183 -13.67 -7.94 -2.59
CA ARG A 183 -12.87 -9.01 -1.98
C ARG A 183 -12.74 -10.22 -2.91
N VAL A 184 -13.84 -10.68 -3.50
CA VAL A 184 -13.83 -11.83 -4.43
C VAL A 184 -13.00 -11.52 -5.67
N ARG A 185 -13.14 -10.33 -6.27
CA ARG A 185 -12.29 -9.90 -7.40
C ARG A 185 -10.81 -9.84 -7.04
N ALA A 186 -10.50 -9.52 -5.79
CA ALA A 186 -9.13 -9.45 -5.26
C ALA A 186 -8.56 -10.79 -4.77
N GLY A 187 -9.27 -11.90 -4.96
CA GLY A 187 -8.87 -13.24 -4.49
C GLY A 187 -9.01 -13.45 -2.98
N LEU A 188 -9.80 -12.63 -2.27
CA LEU A 188 -10.02 -12.70 -0.83
C LEU A 188 -11.38 -13.33 -0.51
N SER A 189 -11.44 -14.13 0.57
CA SER A 189 -12.70 -14.71 1.03
C SER A 189 -13.71 -13.62 1.44
N PRO A 190 -15.01 -13.81 1.19
CA PRO A 190 -16.04 -12.87 1.65
C PRO A 190 -16.11 -12.80 3.18
N ILE A 191 -16.72 -11.74 3.69
CA ILE A 191 -16.99 -11.54 5.12
C ILE A 191 -18.51 -11.49 5.38
N SER A 192 -18.90 -11.86 6.60
CA SER A 192 -20.30 -11.89 7.03
C SER A 192 -20.81 -10.58 7.62
N LYS A 193 -19.91 -9.70 8.09
CA LYS A 193 -20.26 -8.42 8.72
C LYS A 193 -19.24 -7.32 8.47
N ILE A 194 -19.68 -6.06 8.53
CA ILE A 194 -18.85 -4.86 8.49
C ILE A 194 -19.19 -4.02 9.73
N GLU A 195 -18.16 -3.54 10.42
CA GLU A 195 -18.31 -2.60 11.55
C GLU A 195 -17.63 -1.28 11.16
N LYS A 196 -18.31 -0.14 11.30
CA LYS A 196 -17.78 1.17 10.90
C LYS A 196 -16.49 1.54 11.63
N SER A 197 -16.37 1.20 12.91
CA SER A 197 -15.23 1.58 13.76
C SER A 197 -14.09 0.55 13.81
N LYS A 198 -14.16 -0.55 13.04
CA LYS A 198 -13.14 -1.61 13.05
C LYS A 198 -12.82 -2.13 11.64
N GLY A 199 -11.70 -2.84 11.52
CA GLY A 199 -11.33 -3.54 10.29
C GLY A 199 -11.42 -2.66 9.04
N ILE A 200 -12.20 -3.11 8.05
CA ILE A 200 -12.39 -2.42 6.76
C ILE A 200 -13.07 -1.06 6.96
N GLY A 201 -14.04 -0.94 7.88
CA GLY A 201 -14.73 0.32 8.14
C GLY A 201 -13.77 1.38 8.65
N ARG A 202 -13.02 1.07 9.72
CA ARG A 202 -11.99 1.97 10.27
C ARG A 202 -10.96 2.36 9.23
N CYS A 203 -10.43 1.38 8.50
CA CYS A 203 -9.42 1.61 7.49
C CYS A 203 -9.94 2.52 6.37
N TYR A 204 -11.17 2.30 5.89
CA TYR A 204 -11.78 3.14 4.86
C TYR A 204 -12.01 4.57 5.33
N SER A 205 -12.51 4.77 6.56
CA SER A 205 -12.67 6.10 7.14
C SER A 205 -11.35 6.86 7.24
N ILE A 206 -10.25 6.18 7.57
CA ILE A 206 -8.93 6.81 7.56
C ILE A 206 -8.53 7.23 6.14
N LEU A 207 -8.75 6.38 5.12
CA LEU A 207 -8.44 6.73 3.73
C LEU A 207 -9.20 7.96 3.26
N LEU A 208 -10.48 8.09 3.64
CA LEU A 208 -11.29 9.28 3.35
C LEU A 208 -10.65 10.54 3.95
N ASN A 209 -10.34 10.51 5.24
CA ASN A 209 -9.78 11.67 5.93
C ASN A 209 -8.43 12.11 5.31
N PHE A 210 -7.57 11.16 4.96
CA PHE A 210 -6.27 11.44 4.34
C PHE A 210 -6.35 11.97 2.90
N ALA A 211 -7.51 11.85 2.24
CA ALA A 211 -7.71 12.37 0.89
C ALA A 211 -8.40 13.74 0.86
N GLU A 212 -8.96 14.18 1.99
CA GLU A 212 -9.52 15.52 2.18
C GLU A 212 -8.45 16.55 2.62
N GLU A 213 -7.29 16.06 3.09
CA GLU A 213 -6.10 16.85 3.46
C GLU A 213 -5.16 17.11 2.26
#